data_AF-A0A495WNT7-F1
#
_entry.id   AF-A0A495WNT7-F1
#
_cell.length_a   1.000
_cell.length_b   1.000
_cell.length_c   1.000
_cell.angle_alpha   90.00
_cell.angle_beta   90.00
_cell.angle_gamma   90.00
#
_symmetry.space_group_name_H-M   'P 1'
#
loop_
_entity.id
_entity.type
_entity.pdbx_description
1 polymer ?
#
loop_
_entity_poly.entity_id
_entity_poly.type
_entity_poly.pdbx_seq_one_letter_code
_entity_poly.pdbx_strand_id
1 'polypeptide(L)'
;MSKESNGKHGIPFGWHVPTQRMVTAREVANGRGCNCVCIACGARLQARQGEIRIWHFAHDSETQCQVAAEAAIHHMAKQLIAERGAIYLPHRERSKEIHGKRRVWSETICTDVQQPGLHRLDGCQVEKTIAIPAAPGATLRPDLLAILNGLPLAIEILNTHAVEPEKATWLEEHGYSVLEIDVHDIGLLPPDQMLNALEVRLFETADYSSWLCHAADQEAIQTLQDIEAEVRAKRQAEETILLAQLEAAEAAQKRREEFLRQVRDIDALKIRVGGCTVRIGRNFERVSLKVYGYASDEVFEATKSLAREHGGRFNPKARCWEFFRDAETESFFDQLCEKAQQRLVGSFWVSEPPKQQAVAKETITPLAERPLPVFFDDPALQEAFDERAAILEFDAGYERQLAEQIAFTEVKASTTAMNRP
;
A
#
# COMPACT_ATOMS: atom_id res chain seq x y z
N MET A 1 -1.07 33.21 -24.36
CA MET A 1 -1.85 34.16 -23.56
C MET A 1 -3.29 34.15 -24.06
N SER A 2 -4.05 33.13 -23.67
CA SER A 2 -5.48 33.02 -23.95
C SER A 2 -6.21 34.04 -23.08
N LYS A 3 -6.82 35.05 -23.71
CA LYS A 3 -7.84 35.86 -23.05
C LYS A 3 -9.03 34.94 -22.81
N GLU A 4 -9.14 34.39 -21.61
CA GLU A 4 -10.40 33.85 -21.13
C GLU A 4 -11.39 35.00 -21.11
N SER A 5 -12.28 35.01 -22.09
CA SER A 5 -13.45 35.87 -22.10
C SER A 5 -14.33 35.39 -20.96
N ASN A 6 -14.17 35.98 -19.78
CA ASN A 6 -15.07 35.80 -18.65
C ASN A 6 -16.47 36.21 -19.14
N GLY A 7 -17.27 35.22 -19.52
CA GLY A 7 -18.58 35.42 -20.10
C GLY A 7 -19.44 36.13 -19.07
N LYS A 8 -19.66 37.42 -19.25
CA LYS A 8 -20.61 38.22 -18.47
C LYS A 8 -22.02 37.71 -18.79
N HIS A 9 -22.37 36.54 -18.27
CA HIS A 9 -23.75 36.10 -18.21
C HIS A 9 -24.52 37.11 -17.36
N GLY A 10 -25.75 37.41 -17.77
CA GLY A 10 -26.61 38.31 -17.01
C GLY A 10 -26.97 37.72 -15.65
N ILE A 11 -27.58 38.53 -14.79
CA ILE A 11 -28.02 38.12 -13.47
C ILE A 11 -29.17 37.11 -13.64
N PRO A 12 -29.08 35.89 -13.08
CA PRO A 12 -30.04 34.83 -13.37
C PRO A 12 -31.39 35.02 -12.69
N PHE A 13 -31.38 35.56 -11.47
CA PHE A 13 -32.56 35.73 -10.63
C PHE A 13 -32.64 37.15 -10.07
N GLY A 14 -33.85 37.68 -9.95
CA GLY A 14 -34.12 39.00 -9.37
C GLY A 14 -34.97 38.89 -8.12
N TRP A 15 -34.75 39.75 -7.14
CA TRP A 15 -35.66 39.89 -6.00
C TRP A 15 -36.88 40.70 -6.43
N HIS A 16 -38.04 40.07 -6.55
CA HIS A 16 -39.28 40.73 -6.94
C HIS A 16 -39.90 41.43 -5.74
N VAL A 17 -39.87 42.77 -5.75
CA VAL A 17 -40.30 43.60 -4.61
C VAL A 17 -41.78 43.36 -4.24
N PRO A 18 -42.73 43.26 -5.18
CA PRO A 18 -44.13 43.05 -4.83
C PRO A 18 -44.41 41.71 -4.13
N THR A 19 -43.73 40.62 -4.54
CA THR A 19 -43.99 39.28 -3.99
C THR A 19 -42.99 38.88 -2.90
N GLN A 20 -41.93 39.66 -2.68
CA GLN A 20 -40.88 39.36 -1.70
C GLN A 20 -40.26 37.96 -1.89
N ARG A 21 -39.96 37.62 -3.15
CA ARG A 21 -39.29 36.36 -3.51
C ARG A 21 -38.32 36.54 -4.68
N MET A 22 -37.35 35.64 -4.76
CA MET A 22 -36.53 35.42 -5.94
C MET A 22 -37.40 34.89 -7.08
N VAL A 23 -37.21 35.45 -8.26
CA VAL A 23 -37.89 35.05 -9.51
C VAL A 23 -36.92 35.00 -10.67
N THR A 24 -37.26 34.20 -11.67
CA THR A 24 -36.60 34.17 -12.97
C THR A 24 -37.13 35.29 -13.87
N ALA A 25 -36.37 35.61 -14.92
CA ALA A 25 -36.82 36.55 -15.95
C ALA A 25 -38.07 36.05 -16.70
N ARG A 26 -38.51 34.79 -16.53
CA ARG A 26 -39.72 34.24 -17.16
C ARG A 26 -41.01 34.60 -16.41
N GLU A 27 -40.90 34.91 -15.12
CA GLU A 27 -42.04 35.14 -14.22
C GLU A 27 -42.49 36.61 -14.17
N VAL A 28 -41.79 37.52 -14.87
CA VAL A 28 -41.97 38.97 -14.76
C VAL A 28 -42.15 39.64 -16.11
N ALA A 29 -42.66 40.87 -16.11
CA ALA A 29 -42.77 41.67 -17.33
C ALA A 29 -41.39 42.05 -17.88
N ASN A 30 -41.27 42.13 -19.21
CA ASN A 30 -40.03 42.53 -19.88
C ASN A 30 -39.62 43.98 -19.50
N GLY A 31 -38.33 44.24 -19.49
CA GLY A 31 -37.78 45.58 -19.28
C GLY A 31 -37.86 46.06 -17.82
N ARG A 32 -38.03 47.38 -17.67
CA ARG A 32 -38.11 48.06 -16.36
C ARG A 32 -39.39 47.76 -15.59
N GLY A 33 -40.40 47.19 -16.26
CA GLY A 33 -41.65 46.76 -15.64
C GLY A 33 -41.52 45.51 -14.77
N CYS A 34 -40.34 44.87 -14.71
CA CYS A 34 -40.14 43.65 -13.94
C CYS A 34 -40.27 43.83 -12.43
N ASN A 35 -40.14 45.06 -11.89
CA ASN A 35 -40.18 45.36 -10.45
C ASN A 35 -39.18 44.54 -9.60
N CYS A 36 -38.07 44.13 -10.20
CA CYS A 36 -37.00 43.40 -9.53
C CYS A 36 -35.87 44.33 -9.08
N VAL A 37 -35.20 43.95 -7.99
CA VAL A 37 -33.95 44.56 -7.51
C VAL A 37 -32.87 43.49 -7.36
N CYS A 38 -31.61 43.92 -7.45
CA CYS A 38 -30.45 43.09 -7.21
C CYS A 38 -30.30 42.85 -5.71
N ILE A 39 -30.28 41.59 -5.28
CA ILE A 39 -30.16 41.27 -3.85
C ILE A 39 -28.79 41.65 -3.27
N ALA A 40 -27.74 41.73 -4.11
CA ALA A 40 -26.41 42.11 -3.69
C ALA A 40 -26.23 43.62 -3.43
N CYS A 41 -26.79 44.49 -4.28
CA CYS A 41 -26.55 45.94 -4.20
C CYS A 41 -27.81 46.79 -4.05
N GLY A 42 -29.00 46.19 -4.09
CA GLY A 42 -30.30 46.87 -3.99
C GLY A 42 -30.71 47.67 -5.24
N ALA A 43 -29.85 47.77 -6.26
CA ALA A 43 -30.16 48.53 -7.47
C ALA A 43 -31.29 47.86 -8.29
N ARG A 44 -32.06 48.69 -9.01
CA ARG A 44 -33.14 48.21 -9.88
C ARG A 44 -32.60 47.36 -11.02
N LEU A 45 -33.34 46.30 -11.33
CA LEU A 45 -33.06 45.42 -12.45
C LEU A 45 -34.00 45.71 -13.62
N GLN A 46 -33.53 45.34 -14.80
CA GLN A 46 -34.28 45.27 -16.04
C GLN A 46 -34.29 43.80 -16.50
N ALA A 47 -35.48 43.21 -16.67
CA ALA A 47 -35.60 41.91 -17.33
C ALA A 47 -35.28 42.08 -18.83
N ARG A 48 -34.41 41.25 -19.36
CA ARG A 48 -34.06 41.23 -20.78
C ARG A 48 -34.57 39.93 -21.41
N GLN A 49 -35.76 40.01 -21.98
CA GLN A 49 -36.40 38.91 -22.70
C GLN A 49 -36.36 39.19 -24.20
N GLY A 50 -36.18 38.13 -25.00
CA GLY A 50 -36.21 38.21 -26.47
C GLY A 50 -35.95 36.86 -27.12
N GLU A 51 -36.03 36.80 -28.45
CA GLU A 51 -35.93 35.55 -29.21
C GLU A 51 -34.47 35.11 -29.48
N ILE A 52 -33.52 36.03 -29.36
CA ILE A 52 -32.12 35.82 -29.80
C ILE A 52 -31.19 35.50 -28.63
N ARG A 53 -31.39 36.15 -27.47
CA ARG A 53 -30.51 36.01 -26.29
C ARG A 53 -31.25 35.33 -25.15
N ILE A 54 -30.50 34.55 -24.38
CA ILE A 54 -30.98 33.92 -23.14
C ILE A 54 -31.54 35.00 -22.21
N TRP A 55 -32.71 34.71 -21.63
CA TRP A 55 -33.39 35.68 -20.76
C TRP A 55 -32.64 35.81 -19.44
N HIS A 56 -32.36 37.05 -19.06
CA HIS A 56 -31.61 37.36 -17.84
C HIS A 56 -32.01 38.73 -17.31
N PHE A 57 -31.56 39.06 -16.11
CA PHE A 57 -31.63 40.40 -15.56
C PHE A 57 -30.33 41.16 -15.79
N ALA A 58 -30.44 42.48 -15.96
CA ALA A 58 -29.32 43.39 -15.96
C ALA A 58 -29.63 44.59 -15.05
N HIS A 59 -28.61 45.24 -14.50
CA HIS A 59 -28.82 46.50 -13.80
C HIS A 59 -29.38 47.57 -14.75
N ASP A 60 -30.35 48.33 -14.26
CA ASP A 60 -30.97 49.42 -15.04
C ASP A 60 -30.03 50.61 -15.24
N SER A 61 -29.16 50.85 -14.26
CA SER A 61 -28.08 51.85 -14.31
C SER A 61 -26.72 51.17 -14.33
N GLU A 62 -25.68 51.87 -14.79
CA GLU A 62 -24.31 51.39 -14.70
C GLU A 62 -23.89 51.25 -13.23
N THR A 63 -23.83 50.01 -12.76
CA THR A 63 -23.37 49.67 -11.41
C THR A 63 -22.26 48.61 -11.50
N GLN A 64 -21.17 48.81 -10.77
CA GLN A 64 -20.09 47.83 -10.65
C GLN A 64 -20.42 46.78 -9.57
N CYS A 65 -21.43 45.95 -9.83
CA CYS A 65 -21.80 44.86 -8.93
C CYS A 65 -21.29 43.53 -9.51
N GLN A 66 -20.14 43.07 -9.01
CA GLN A 66 -19.48 41.85 -9.50
C GLN A 66 -20.09 40.58 -8.91
N VAL A 67 -20.62 40.66 -7.70
CA VAL A 67 -21.20 39.52 -6.94
C VAL A 67 -22.70 39.31 -7.17
N ALA A 68 -23.28 39.97 -8.19
CA ALA A 68 -24.73 39.99 -8.40
C ALA A 68 -25.31 38.60 -8.71
N ALA A 69 -24.65 37.84 -9.60
CA ALA A 69 -25.09 36.49 -9.96
C ALA A 69 -24.91 35.52 -8.79
N GLU A 70 -23.76 35.58 -8.14
CA GLU A 70 -23.42 34.80 -6.95
C GLU A 70 -24.47 34.94 -5.83
N ALA A 71 -24.79 36.18 -5.45
CA ALA A 71 -25.80 36.44 -4.42
C ALA A 71 -27.20 35.99 -4.87
N ALA A 72 -27.54 36.17 -6.16
CA ALA A 72 -28.83 35.75 -6.68
C ALA A 72 -29.01 34.22 -6.61
N ILE A 73 -27.97 33.44 -6.96
CA ILE A 73 -27.98 31.97 -6.86
C ILE A 73 -28.09 31.53 -5.40
N HIS A 74 -27.30 32.15 -4.51
CA HIS A 74 -27.32 31.88 -3.07
C HIS A 74 -28.71 32.04 -2.46
N HIS A 75 -29.37 33.18 -2.72
CA HIS A 75 -30.73 33.44 -2.22
C HIS A 75 -31.78 32.55 -2.88
N MET A 76 -31.64 32.23 -4.18
CA MET A 76 -32.57 31.31 -4.85
C MET A 76 -32.49 29.92 -4.22
N ALA A 77 -31.30 29.40 -3.93
CA ALA A 77 -31.13 28.11 -3.27
C ALA A 77 -31.84 28.06 -1.90
N LYS A 78 -31.65 29.10 -1.06
CA LYS A 78 -32.33 29.21 0.23
C LYS A 78 -33.85 29.21 0.08
N GLN A 79 -34.37 29.96 -0.89
CA GLN A 79 -35.81 30.00 -1.15
C GLN A 79 -36.34 28.63 -1.57
N LEU A 80 -35.67 27.94 -2.50
CA LEU A 80 -36.11 26.63 -2.98
C LEU A 80 -36.19 25.60 -1.85
N ILE A 81 -35.17 25.53 -0.98
CA ILE A 81 -35.16 24.61 0.17
C ILE A 81 -36.30 24.96 1.14
N ALA A 82 -36.48 26.24 1.46
CA ALA A 82 -37.50 26.70 2.39
C ALA A 82 -38.93 26.47 1.85
N GLU A 83 -39.17 26.73 0.56
CA GLU A 83 -40.46 26.52 -0.10
C GLU A 83 -40.78 25.03 -0.23
N ARG A 84 -39.81 24.18 -0.60
CA ARG A 84 -40.02 22.74 -0.77
C ARG A 84 -40.12 22.00 0.57
N GLY A 85 -39.44 22.48 1.61
CA GLY A 85 -39.39 21.82 2.91
C GLY A 85 -38.74 20.43 2.82
N ALA A 86 -37.78 20.26 1.92
CA ALA A 86 -37.05 19.01 1.72
C ALA A 86 -35.67 19.31 1.14
N ILE A 87 -34.76 18.36 1.27
CA ILE A 87 -33.40 18.44 0.72
C ILE A 87 -32.86 17.04 0.45
N TYR A 88 -32.04 16.88 -0.58
CA TYR A 88 -31.31 15.64 -0.82
C TYR A 88 -30.05 15.60 0.04
N LEU A 89 -29.95 14.59 0.90
CA LEU A 89 -28.86 14.45 1.86
C LEU A 89 -27.79 13.47 1.35
N PRO A 90 -26.51 13.72 1.63
CA PRO A 90 -25.43 12.76 1.40
C PRO A 90 -25.49 11.62 2.42
N HIS A 91 -24.94 10.47 2.02
CA HIS A 91 -24.66 9.37 2.94
C HIS A 91 -23.60 9.81 3.96
N ARG A 92 -23.76 9.38 5.21
CA ARG A 92 -22.74 9.48 6.24
C ARG A 92 -22.69 8.16 6.99
N GLU A 93 -21.49 7.63 7.14
CA GLU A 93 -21.21 6.45 7.95
C GLU A 93 -20.01 6.71 8.85
N ARG A 94 -19.89 5.89 9.90
CA ARG A 94 -18.66 5.75 10.67
C ARG A 94 -18.14 4.34 10.45
N SER A 95 -16.85 4.23 10.16
CA SER A 95 -16.18 2.95 9.99
C SER A 95 -14.88 2.91 10.79
N LYS A 96 -14.47 1.70 11.17
CA LYS A 96 -13.26 1.44 11.93
C LYS A 96 -12.65 0.13 11.48
N GLU A 97 -11.36 0.15 11.17
CA GLU A 97 -10.60 -1.08 10.98
C GLU A 97 -10.14 -1.61 12.34
N ILE A 98 -10.47 -2.86 12.62
CA ILE A 98 -10.09 -3.56 13.85
C ILE A 98 -9.18 -4.73 13.52
N HIS A 99 -8.24 -4.99 14.41
CA HIS A 99 -7.25 -6.06 14.25
C HIS A 99 -7.18 -6.94 15.49
N GLY A 100 -6.91 -8.23 15.26
CA GLY A 100 -6.51 -9.15 16.30
C GLY A 100 -5.10 -8.84 16.83
N LYS A 101 -4.74 -9.45 17.96
CA LYS A 101 -3.36 -9.45 18.48
C LYS A 101 -2.41 -9.90 17.40
N ARG A 102 -1.24 -9.26 17.35
CA ARG A 102 -0.21 -9.50 16.32
C ARG A 102 -0.74 -9.41 14.87
N ARG A 103 -1.88 -8.73 14.65
CA ARG A 103 -2.55 -8.56 13.34
C ARG A 103 -2.85 -9.88 12.62
N VAL A 104 -3.16 -10.94 13.37
CA VAL A 104 -3.49 -12.26 12.77
C VAL A 104 -4.81 -12.25 12.00
N TRP A 105 -5.66 -11.26 12.24
CA TRP A 105 -6.86 -10.98 11.45
C TRP A 105 -7.11 -9.47 11.41
N SER A 106 -7.86 -9.03 10.40
CA SER A 106 -8.37 -7.66 10.25
C SER A 106 -9.82 -7.69 9.77
N GLU A 107 -10.61 -6.74 10.23
CA GLU A 107 -12.00 -6.56 9.81
C GLU A 107 -12.36 -5.08 9.84
N THR A 108 -13.13 -4.62 8.84
CA THR A 108 -13.69 -3.27 8.83
C THR A 108 -15.13 -3.35 9.30
N ILE A 109 -15.42 -2.67 10.41
CA ILE A 109 -16.78 -2.51 10.93
C ILE A 109 -17.31 -1.14 10.50
N CYS A 110 -18.59 -1.06 10.17
CA CYS A 110 -19.25 0.19 9.79
C CYS A 110 -20.64 0.30 10.42
N THR A 111 -21.10 1.53 10.58
CA THR A 111 -22.48 1.84 10.94
C THR A 111 -22.92 3.11 10.22
N ASP A 112 -24.15 3.10 9.74
CA ASP A 112 -24.74 4.25 9.07
C ASP A 112 -25.14 5.31 10.09
N VAL A 113 -24.84 6.57 9.77
CA VAL A 113 -25.26 7.77 10.52
C VAL A 113 -26.46 8.41 9.82
N GLN A 114 -26.38 8.52 8.49
CA GLN A 114 -27.40 9.15 7.66
C GLN A 114 -27.45 8.49 6.29
N GLN A 115 -28.63 8.03 5.89
CA GLN A 115 -28.84 7.45 4.55
C GLN A 115 -28.98 8.56 3.49
N PRO A 116 -28.45 8.35 2.27
CA PRO A 116 -28.63 9.29 1.19
C PRO A 116 -30.09 9.31 0.73
N GLY A 117 -30.52 10.42 0.13
CA GLY A 117 -31.85 10.53 -0.46
C GLY A 117 -32.55 11.85 -0.17
N LEU A 118 -33.77 11.99 -0.68
CA LEU A 118 -34.60 13.16 -0.41
C LEU A 118 -35.26 13.04 0.97
N HIS A 119 -34.92 13.94 1.89
CA HIS A 119 -35.47 14.00 3.24
C HIS A 119 -36.34 15.24 3.43
N ARG A 120 -37.41 15.07 4.21
CA ARG A 120 -38.29 16.17 4.60
C ARG A 120 -37.65 16.98 5.72
N LEU A 121 -37.83 18.29 5.64
CA LEU A 121 -37.39 19.26 6.63
C LEU A 121 -38.61 19.93 7.26
N ASP A 122 -38.60 20.06 8.59
CA ASP A 122 -39.62 20.78 9.32
C ASP A 122 -39.09 22.14 9.81
N GLY A 123 -39.94 23.16 9.82
CA GLY A 123 -39.62 24.45 10.44
C GLY A 123 -38.48 25.25 9.77
N CYS A 124 -38.29 25.08 8.45
CA CYS A 124 -37.28 25.79 7.66
C CYS A 124 -37.35 27.31 7.87
N GLN A 125 -36.26 27.89 8.35
CA GLN A 125 -36.09 29.31 8.64
C GLN A 125 -34.83 29.82 7.95
N VAL A 126 -35.00 30.77 7.04
CA VAL A 126 -33.92 31.36 6.25
C VAL A 126 -33.22 32.45 7.07
N GLU A 127 -31.90 32.37 7.13
CA GLU A 127 -30.99 33.35 7.74
C GLU A 127 -31.35 33.78 9.18
N LYS A 128 -31.79 32.81 10.00
CA LYS A 128 -32.12 33.05 11.40
C LYS A 128 -30.86 33.15 12.24
N THR A 129 -30.81 34.17 13.09
CA THR A 129 -29.72 34.41 14.03
C THR A 129 -29.88 33.57 15.30
N ILE A 130 -28.83 32.83 15.66
CA ILE A 130 -28.66 32.13 16.93
C ILE A 130 -27.77 32.99 17.83
N ALA A 131 -28.26 33.36 19.01
CA ALA A 131 -27.45 34.05 20.01
C ALA A 131 -26.53 33.04 20.71
N ILE A 132 -25.25 33.35 20.82
CA ILE A 132 -24.28 32.49 21.52
C ILE A 132 -24.27 32.90 23.01
N PRO A 133 -24.78 32.08 23.94
CA PRO A 133 -24.91 32.49 25.34
C PRO A 133 -23.55 32.70 26.02
N ALA A 134 -22.53 31.95 25.60
CA ALA A 134 -21.19 31.99 26.16
C ALA A 134 -20.36 33.23 25.75
N ALA A 135 -20.82 34.00 24.76
CA ALA A 135 -20.10 35.17 24.23
C ALA A 135 -21.09 36.34 24.01
N PRO A 136 -21.19 37.27 24.97
CA PRO A 136 -22.10 38.41 24.87
C PRO A 136 -21.89 39.20 23.57
N GLY A 137 -22.92 39.26 22.72
CA GLY A 137 -22.90 39.96 21.43
C GLY A 137 -22.46 39.10 20.24
N ALA A 138 -21.99 37.87 20.45
CA ALA A 138 -21.68 36.95 19.35
C ALA A 138 -22.95 36.24 18.87
N THR A 139 -23.09 36.15 17.55
CA THR A 139 -24.22 35.46 16.92
C THR A 139 -23.75 34.60 15.76
N LEU A 140 -24.43 33.46 15.56
CA LEU A 140 -24.26 32.60 14.40
C LEU A 140 -25.50 32.73 13.52
N ARG A 141 -25.31 32.80 12.21
CA ARG A 141 -26.41 32.95 11.26
C ARG A 141 -26.20 31.99 10.09
N PRO A 142 -26.63 30.73 10.23
CA PRO A 142 -26.65 29.80 9.12
C PRO A 142 -27.58 30.28 8.01
N ASP A 143 -27.31 29.89 6.77
CA ASP A 143 -28.17 30.25 5.65
C ASP A 143 -29.59 29.70 5.82
N LEU A 144 -29.74 28.47 6.29
CA LEU A 144 -31.01 27.93 6.75
C LEU A 144 -30.86 27.15 8.06
N LEU A 145 -31.91 27.21 8.86
CA LEU A 145 -32.15 26.32 9.99
C LEU A 145 -33.41 25.51 9.75
N ALA A 146 -33.34 24.21 9.97
CA ALA A 146 -34.45 23.28 9.86
C ALA A 146 -34.39 22.21 10.95
N ILE A 147 -35.41 21.37 11.00
CA ILE A 147 -35.46 20.17 11.81
C ILE A 147 -35.45 18.96 10.87
N LEU A 148 -34.51 18.05 11.08
CA LEU A 148 -34.37 16.77 10.38
C LEU A 148 -34.57 15.65 11.40
N ASN A 149 -35.61 14.83 11.21
CA ASN A 149 -35.91 13.69 12.10
C ASN A 149 -36.00 14.07 13.60
N GLY A 150 -36.48 15.27 13.90
CA GLY A 150 -36.61 15.79 15.26
C GLY A 150 -35.35 16.49 15.81
N LEU A 151 -34.24 16.49 15.09
CA LEU A 151 -32.98 17.14 15.49
C LEU A 151 -32.71 18.39 14.65
N PRO A 152 -32.03 19.40 15.21
CA PRO A 152 -31.74 20.62 14.48
C PRO A 152 -30.68 20.42 13.39
N LEU A 153 -30.94 21.00 12.22
CA LEU A 153 -30.08 20.98 11.04
C LEU A 153 -29.78 22.43 10.63
N ALA A 154 -28.50 22.77 10.54
CA ALA A 154 -28.02 23.96 9.89
C ALA A 154 -27.57 23.62 8.46
N ILE A 155 -27.98 24.43 7.49
CA ILE A 155 -27.60 24.29 6.09
C ILE A 155 -26.86 25.56 5.69
N GLU A 156 -25.69 25.40 5.11
CA GLU A 156 -24.85 26.47 4.59
C GLU A 156 -24.71 26.31 3.08
N ILE A 157 -24.99 27.36 2.33
CA ILE A 157 -24.88 27.36 0.87
C ILE A 157 -23.55 28.03 0.52
N LEU A 158 -22.57 27.20 0.15
CA LEU A 158 -21.23 27.62 -0.21
C LEU A 158 -21.21 28.18 -1.64
N ASN A 159 -20.65 29.38 -1.80
CA ASN A 159 -20.40 29.96 -3.11
C ASN A 159 -18.92 30.33 -3.32
N THR A 160 -18.34 31.18 -2.45
CA THR A 160 -16.94 31.61 -2.60
C THR A 160 -16.10 31.42 -1.33
N HIS A 161 -16.72 31.29 -0.15
CA HIS A 161 -16.04 31.12 1.12
C HIS A 161 -16.64 29.94 1.90
N ALA A 162 -15.81 28.93 2.18
CA ALA A 162 -16.16 27.78 2.99
C ALA A 162 -16.54 28.19 4.42
N VAL A 163 -17.36 27.37 5.08
CA VAL A 163 -17.71 27.57 6.49
C VAL A 163 -16.46 27.52 7.36
N GLU A 164 -16.27 28.53 8.21
CA GLU A 164 -15.18 28.57 9.18
C GLU A 164 -15.33 27.41 10.18
N PRO A 165 -14.29 26.59 10.42
CA PRO A 165 -14.39 25.38 11.26
C PRO A 165 -14.94 25.62 12.67
N GLU A 166 -14.66 26.79 13.25
CA GLU A 166 -15.12 27.18 14.58
C GLU A 166 -16.65 27.21 14.71
N LYS A 167 -17.35 27.55 13.62
CA LYS A 167 -18.83 27.59 13.59
C LYS A 167 -19.41 26.18 13.62
N ALA A 168 -18.84 25.27 12.84
CA ALA A 168 -19.28 23.88 12.78
C ALA A 168 -19.10 23.18 14.12
N THR A 169 -17.96 23.40 14.79
CA THR A 169 -17.69 22.85 16.14
C THR A 169 -18.72 23.34 17.16
N TRP A 170 -19.00 24.64 17.20
CA TRP A 170 -19.98 25.17 18.15
C TRP A 170 -21.38 24.59 17.90
N LEU A 171 -21.80 24.51 16.63
CA LEU A 171 -23.09 23.93 16.25
C LEU A 171 -23.19 22.45 16.65
N GLU A 172 -22.12 21.67 16.43
CA GLU A 172 -22.04 20.27 16.85
C GLU A 172 -22.20 20.10 18.37
N GLU A 173 -21.49 20.90 19.17
CA GLU A 173 -21.59 20.88 20.64
C GLU A 173 -23.00 21.19 21.16
N HIS A 174 -23.81 21.89 20.36
CA HIS A 174 -25.19 22.24 20.69
C HIS A 174 -26.22 21.30 20.02
N GLY A 175 -25.76 20.18 19.45
CA GLY A 175 -26.60 19.13 18.89
C GLY A 175 -27.11 19.39 17.47
N TYR A 176 -26.54 20.35 16.75
CA TYR A 176 -26.87 20.60 15.36
C TYR A 176 -26.09 19.67 14.43
N SER A 177 -26.76 19.18 13.40
CA SER A 177 -26.09 18.68 12.20
C SER A 177 -25.80 19.86 11.27
N VAL A 178 -24.67 19.85 10.58
CA VAL A 178 -24.28 20.93 9.67
C VAL A 178 -24.01 20.37 8.28
N LEU A 179 -24.83 20.79 7.32
CA LEU A 179 -24.73 20.42 5.92
C LEU A 179 -24.22 21.63 5.12
N GLU A 180 -23.14 21.44 4.36
CA GLU A 180 -22.66 22.42 3.40
C GLU A 180 -23.02 21.97 1.97
N ILE A 181 -23.52 22.90 1.15
CA ILE A 181 -23.87 22.65 -0.26
C ILE A 181 -23.14 23.64 -1.14
N ASP A 182 -22.27 23.15 -2.03
CA ASP A 182 -21.56 23.97 -2.99
C ASP A 182 -22.43 24.32 -4.19
N VAL A 183 -22.54 25.61 -4.52
CA VAL A 183 -23.24 26.14 -5.71
C VAL A 183 -22.34 26.98 -6.62
N HIS A 184 -21.02 26.96 -6.42
CA HIS A 184 -20.08 27.81 -7.15
C HIS A 184 -20.12 27.61 -8.66
N ASP A 185 -20.04 26.36 -9.11
CA ASP A 185 -20.02 25.99 -10.53
C ASP A 185 -21.35 26.29 -11.26
N ILE A 186 -22.48 26.39 -10.54
CA ILE A 186 -23.76 26.83 -11.11
C ILE A 186 -23.65 28.25 -11.64
N GLY A 187 -22.83 29.11 -11.02
CA GLY A 187 -22.55 30.46 -11.49
C GLY A 187 -21.88 30.52 -12.86
N LEU A 188 -21.30 29.41 -13.33
CA LEU A 188 -20.64 29.30 -14.63
C LEU A 188 -21.60 28.89 -15.75
N LEU A 189 -22.81 28.44 -15.41
CA LEU A 189 -23.80 27.97 -16.37
C LEU A 189 -24.53 29.13 -17.08
N PRO A 190 -25.19 28.87 -18.21
CA PRO A 190 -26.12 29.83 -18.80
C PRO A 190 -27.33 30.09 -17.87
N PRO A 191 -27.85 31.33 -17.77
CA PRO A 191 -28.93 31.68 -16.83
C PRO A 191 -30.20 30.84 -16.92
N ASP A 192 -30.56 30.34 -18.09
CA ASP A 192 -31.73 29.50 -18.32
C ASP A 192 -31.57 28.06 -17.83
N GLN A 193 -30.34 27.62 -17.57
CA GLN A 193 -30.04 26.28 -17.03
C GLN A 193 -29.86 26.29 -15.50
N MET A 194 -29.53 27.44 -14.91
CA MET A 194 -29.17 27.54 -13.50
C MET A 194 -30.28 27.09 -12.54
N LEU A 195 -31.56 27.38 -12.84
CA LEU A 195 -32.67 26.96 -11.98
C LEU A 195 -32.78 25.43 -11.91
N ASN A 196 -32.75 24.77 -13.06
CA ASN A 196 -32.80 23.31 -13.13
C ASN A 196 -31.57 22.68 -12.46
N ALA A 197 -30.38 23.26 -12.67
CA ALA A 197 -29.16 22.80 -12.01
C ALA A 197 -29.25 22.90 -10.47
N LEU A 198 -29.82 24.01 -9.95
CA LEU A 198 -30.11 24.15 -8.52
C LEU A 198 -31.11 23.11 -8.04
N GLU A 199 -32.22 22.89 -8.75
CA GLU A 199 -33.23 21.92 -8.34
C GLU A 199 -32.67 20.49 -8.27
N VAL A 200 -31.92 20.06 -9.30
CA VAL A 200 -31.25 18.76 -9.31
C VAL A 200 -30.27 18.66 -8.13
N ARG A 201 -29.43 19.68 -7.92
CA ARG A 201 -28.44 19.68 -6.85
C ARG A 201 -29.05 19.64 -5.46
N LEU A 202 -30.15 20.36 -5.24
CA LEU A 202 -30.77 20.45 -3.93
C LEU A 202 -31.65 19.25 -3.62
N PHE A 203 -32.19 18.57 -4.64
CA PHE A 203 -33.31 17.64 -4.44
C PHE A 203 -33.17 16.26 -5.13
N GLU A 204 -32.13 16.03 -5.91
CA GLU A 204 -31.94 14.76 -6.64
C GLU A 204 -30.56 14.13 -6.45
N THR A 205 -29.54 14.91 -6.11
CA THR A 205 -28.16 14.40 -5.89
C THR A 205 -27.54 15.01 -4.63
N ALA A 206 -26.51 14.35 -4.11
CA ALA A 206 -25.68 14.82 -3.01
C ALA A 206 -24.22 15.08 -3.41
N ASP A 207 -23.88 15.04 -4.70
CA ASP A 207 -22.48 15.12 -5.18
C ASP A 207 -21.73 16.40 -4.75
N TYR A 208 -22.49 17.45 -4.42
CA TYR A 208 -21.98 18.76 -4.00
C TYR A 208 -22.37 19.10 -2.57
N SER A 209 -22.79 18.10 -1.80
CA SER A 209 -23.23 18.26 -0.41
C SER A 209 -22.33 17.48 0.51
N SER A 210 -21.93 18.09 1.62
CA SER A 210 -21.06 17.44 2.59
C SER A 210 -21.50 17.74 4.02
N TRP A 211 -21.39 16.73 4.87
CA TRP A 211 -21.65 16.84 6.30
C TRP A 211 -20.41 17.35 7.01
N LEU A 212 -20.42 18.60 7.47
CA LEU A 212 -19.34 19.14 8.30
C LEU A 212 -19.34 18.46 9.67
N CYS A 213 -20.52 18.30 10.26
CA CYS A 213 -20.75 17.50 11.46
C CYS A 213 -22.18 16.93 11.45
N HIS A 214 -22.43 15.90 12.26
CA HIS A 214 -23.76 15.30 12.37
C HIS A 214 -24.07 14.94 13.81
N ALA A 215 -25.25 15.34 14.30
CA ALA A 215 -25.63 15.18 15.71
C ALA A 215 -25.62 13.72 16.18
N ALA A 216 -25.88 12.77 15.29
CA ALA A 216 -25.85 11.33 15.58
C ALA A 216 -24.45 10.68 15.48
N ASP A 217 -23.39 11.44 15.19
CA ASP A 217 -22.03 10.87 15.06
C ASP A 217 -21.56 10.20 16.36
N GLN A 218 -21.84 10.83 17.51
CA GLN A 218 -21.41 10.28 18.80
C GLN A 218 -22.12 8.97 19.13
N GLU A 219 -23.41 8.85 18.77
CA GLU A 219 -24.19 7.62 18.91
C GLU A 219 -23.67 6.52 17.98
N ALA A 220 -23.32 6.86 16.75
CA ALA A 220 -22.69 5.93 15.81
C ALA A 220 -21.32 5.44 16.31
N ILE A 221 -20.51 6.31 16.91
CA ILE A 221 -19.24 5.91 17.54
C ILE A 221 -19.50 4.92 18.68
N GLN A 222 -20.52 5.12 19.50
CA GLN A 222 -20.88 4.18 20.56
C GLN A 222 -21.33 2.83 19.97
N THR A 223 -22.16 2.87 18.93
CA THR A 223 -22.61 1.67 18.21
C THR A 223 -21.43 0.88 17.63
N LEU A 224 -20.42 1.56 17.07
CA LEU A 224 -19.20 0.91 16.60
C LEU A 224 -18.41 0.21 17.72
N GLN A 225 -18.42 0.75 18.94
CA GLN A 225 -17.76 0.10 20.07
C GLN A 225 -18.46 -1.21 20.45
N ASP A 226 -19.80 -1.22 20.39
CA ASP A 226 -20.58 -2.42 20.66
C ASP A 226 -20.37 -3.48 19.56
N ILE A 227 -20.36 -3.07 18.29
CA ILE A 227 -20.03 -3.94 17.15
C ILE A 227 -18.59 -4.49 17.29
N GLU A 228 -17.62 -3.65 17.65
CA GLU A 228 -16.25 -4.10 17.89
C GLU A 228 -16.17 -5.16 19.00
N ALA A 229 -16.86 -4.94 20.12
CA ALA A 229 -16.90 -5.89 21.22
C ALA A 229 -17.51 -7.23 20.79
N GLU A 230 -18.59 -7.20 20.01
CA GLU A 230 -19.21 -8.41 19.46
C GLU A 230 -18.29 -9.15 18.49
N VAL A 231 -17.63 -8.45 17.56
CA VAL A 231 -16.69 -9.06 16.61
C VAL A 231 -15.50 -9.70 17.34
N ARG A 232 -14.93 -9.01 18.32
CA ARG A 232 -13.84 -9.54 19.16
C ARG A 232 -14.28 -10.79 19.92
N ALA A 233 -15.48 -10.80 20.49
CA ALA A 233 -16.02 -11.96 21.18
C ALA A 233 -16.18 -13.16 20.23
N LYS A 234 -16.74 -12.95 19.03
CA LYS A 234 -16.90 -14.00 18.01
C LYS A 234 -15.56 -14.56 17.52
N ARG A 235 -14.56 -13.70 17.34
CA ARG A 235 -13.24 -14.08 16.83
C ARG A 235 -12.25 -14.58 17.88
N GLN A 236 -12.60 -14.59 19.16
CA GLN A 236 -11.66 -14.93 20.24
C GLN A 236 -11.06 -16.35 20.09
N ALA A 237 -11.88 -17.34 19.70
CA ALA A 237 -11.43 -18.71 19.49
C ALA A 237 -10.50 -18.82 18.26
N GLU A 238 -10.90 -18.19 17.15
CA GLU A 238 -10.12 -18.12 15.91
C GLU A 238 -8.76 -17.44 16.14
N GLU A 239 -8.75 -16.28 16.82
CA GLU A 239 -7.55 -15.54 17.15
C GLU A 239 -6.56 -16.36 17.97
N THR A 240 -7.07 -17.12 18.95
CA THR A 240 -6.24 -17.99 19.80
C THR A 240 -5.53 -19.06 18.96
N ILE A 241 -6.25 -19.65 18.00
CA ILE A 241 -5.68 -20.65 17.08
C ILE A 241 -4.62 -20.02 16.18
N LEU A 242 -4.92 -18.86 15.59
CA LEU A 242 -3.99 -18.16 14.69
C LEU A 242 -2.72 -17.71 15.41
N LEU A 243 -2.82 -17.23 16.65
CA LEU A 243 -1.66 -16.89 17.48
C LEU A 243 -0.77 -18.12 17.74
N ALA A 244 -1.37 -19.25 18.11
CA ALA A 244 -0.62 -20.49 18.34
C ALA A 244 0.08 -20.98 17.06
N GLN A 245 -0.56 -20.84 15.89
CA GLN A 245 0.06 -21.16 14.60
C GLN A 245 1.23 -20.24 14.27
N LEU A 246 1.08 -18.93 14.52
CA LEU A 246 2.14 -17.95 14.30
C LEU A 246 3.35 -18.25 15.20
N GLU A 247 3.13 -18.50 16.49
CA GLU A 247 4.20 -18.86 17.44
C GLU A 247 4.90 -20.16 17.04
N ALA A 248 4.15 -21.18 16.60
CA ALA A 248 4.71 -22.43 16.12
C ALA A 248 5.58 -22.24 14.86
N ALA A 249 5.13 -21.38 13.93
CA ALA A 249 5.88 -21.04 12.72
C ALA A 249 7.19 -20.30 13.05
N GLU A 250 7.15 -19.33 13.95
CA GLU A 250 8.33 -18.60 14.42
C GLU A 250 9.32 -19.52 15.14
N ALA A 251 8.83 -20.41 16.01
CA ALA A 251 9.67 -21.41 16.67
C ALA A 251 10.27 -22.41 15.67
N ALA A 252 9.53 -22.80 14.62
CA ALA A 252 10.06 -23.65 13.55
C ALA A 252 11.13 -22.93 12.73
N GLN A 253 10.92 -21.64 12.40
CA GLN A 253 11.91 -20.83 11.72
C GLN A 253 13.18 -20.68 12.56
N LYS A 254 13.05 -20.36 13.84
CA LYS A 254 14.20 -20.24 14.75
C LYS A 254 14.99 -21.55 14.83
N ARG A 255 14.31 -22.69 15.00
CA ARG A 255 14.95 -24.02 14.98
C ARG A 255 15.65 -24.30 13.66
N ARG A 256 15.04 -23.92 12.53
CA ARG A 256 15.67 -24.04 11.20
C ARG A 256 16.91 -23.17 11.07
N GLU A 257 16.86 -21.93 11.54
CA GLU A 257 18.00 -21.01 11.52
C GLU A 257 19.14 -21.48 12.43
N GLU A 258 18.82 -21.99 13.63
CA GLU A 258 19.78 -22.60 14.54
C GLU A 258 20.42 -23.86 13.93
N PHE A 259 19.62 -24.75 13.34
CA PHE A 259 20.12 -25.92 12.62
C PHE A 259 21.02 -25.52 11.44
N LEU A 260 20.59 -24.55 10.62
CA LEU A 260 21.41 -24.03 9.52
C LEU A 260 22.69 -23.38 10.02
N ARG A 261 22.67 -22.68 11.16
CA ARG A 261 23.87 -22.14 11.80
C ARG A 261 24.79 -23.27 12.29
N GLN A 262 24.24 -24.38 12.76
CA GLN A 262 25.01 -25.51 13.23
C GLN A 262 25.69 -26.30 12.10
N VAL A 263 25.03 -26.42 10.95
CA VAL A 263 25.48 -27.25 9.81
C VAL A 263 26.18 -26.45 8.71
N ARG A 264 25.98 -25.14 8.63
CA ARG A 264 26.67 -24.29 7.64
C ARG A 264 28.15 -24.19 8.01
N ASP A 265 28.99 -24.54 7.05
CA ASP A 265 30.43 -24.31 7.16
C ASP A 265 30.73 -22.82 7.21
N ILE A 266 31.48 -22.43 8.22
CA ILE A 266 32.18 -21.16 8.34
C ILE A 266 33.53 -21.35 7.65
N ASP A 267 33.70 -20.73 6.49
CA ASP A 267 34.98 -20.67 5.77
C ASP A 267 35.93 -19.72 6.52
N ALA A 268 37.09 -20.20 6.96
CA ALA A 268 38.17 -19.30 7.44
C ALA A 268 39.36 -19.23 6.48
N LEU A 269 39.47 -20.14 5.51
CA LEU A 269 40.59 -20.17 4.58
C LEU A 269 40.15 -20.49 3.15
N LYS A 270 40.58 -19.61 2.22
CA LYS A 270 40.44 -19.78 0.78
C LYS A 270 41.81 -19.61 0.14
N ILE A 271 42.38 -20.68 -0.39
CA ILE A 271 43.66 -20.68 -1.08
C ILE A 271 43.39 -20.74 -2.58
N ARG A 272 43.74 -19.68 -3.31
CA ARG A 272 43.65 -19.69 -4.78
C ARG A 272 44.97 -20.22 -5.34
N VAL A 273 44.89 -21.27 -6.16
CA VAL A 273 46.04 -21.89 -6.81
C VAL A 273 45.69 -22.11 -8.29
N GLY A 274 46.31 -21.35 -9.20
CA GLY A 274 45.98 -21.39 -10.62
C GLY A 274 44.49 -21.12 -10.90
N GLY A 275 43.85 -22.02 -11.64
CA GLY A 275 42.43 -21.97 -12.00
C GLY A 275 41.45 -22.49 -10.94
N CYS A 276 41.95 -22.92 -9.77
CA CYS A 276 41.13 -23.45 -8.69
C CYS A 276 41.26 -22.67 -7.37
N THR A 277 40.31 -22.91 -6.48
CA THR A 277 40.28 -22.40 -5.11
C THR A 277 40.02 -23.54 -4.15
N VAL A 278 40.99 -23.83 -3.29
CA VAL A 278 40.84 -24.77 -2.18
C VAL A 278 40.25 -24.00 -0.99
N ARG A 279 39.11 -24.48 -0.49
CA ARG A 279 38.40 -23.90 0.66
C ARG A 279 38.44 -24.87 1.83
N ILE A 280 38.72 -24.34 3.01
CA ILE A 280 38.59 -25.06 4.27
C ILE A 280 37.52 -24.36 5.10
N GLY A 281 36.44 -25.09 5.36
CA GLY A 281 35.31 -24.65 6.17
C GLY A 281 35.18 -25.52 7.42
N ARG A 282 34.51 -25.02 8.44
CA ARG A 282 34.09 -25.84 9.59
C ARG A 282 32.68 -25.52 10.03
N ASN A 283 31.99 -26.52 10.55
CA ASN A 283 30.77 -26.34 11.32
C ASN A 283 30.95 -27.00 12.71
N PHE A 284 29.88 -27.16 13.49
CA PHE A 284 30.01 -27.71 14.84
C PHE A 284 30.34 -29.21 14.88
N GLU A 285 30.16 -29.93 13.78
CA GLU A 285 30.32 -31.38 13.71
C GLU A 285 31.56 -31.79 12.90
N ARG A 286 31.98 -30.97 11.94
CA ARG A 286 33.05 -31.33 10.99
C ARG A 286 33.83 -30.15 10.44
N VAL A 287 35.04 -30.47 9.97
CA VAL A 287 35.82 -29.64 9.04
C VAL A 287 35.60 -30.18 7.63
N SER A 288 35.50 -29.30 6.64
CA SER A 288 35.39 -29.64 5.23
C SER A 288 36.55 -29.02 4.43
N LEU A 289 37.08 -29.80 3.49
CA LEU A 289 38.11 -29.38 2.54
C LEU A 289 37.56 -29.57 1.14
N LYS A 290 37.38 -28.48 0.40
CA LYS A 290 36.70 -28.49 -0.90
C LYS A 290 37.50 -27.73 -1.96
N VAL A 291 37.63 -28.32 -3.13
CA VAL A 291 38.28 -27.69 -4.29
C VAL A 291 37.20 -27.16 -5.23
N TYR A 292 37.33 -25.91 -5.67
CA TYR A 292 36.44 -25.25 -6.61
C TYR A 292 37.20 -24.81 -7.85
N GLY A 293 36.62 -24.97 -9.04
CA GLY A 293 37.28 -24.60 -10.31
C GLY A 293 38.27 -25.65 -10.79
N TYR A 294 38.88 -25.39 -11.95
CA TYR A 294 39.78 -26.34 -12.62
C TYR A 294 41.10 -26.46 -11.85
N ALA A 295 41.26 -27.59 -11.15
CA ALA A 295 42.50 -27.94 -10.46
C ALA A 295 43.39 -28.75 -11.40
N SER A 296 44.67 -28.40 -11.49
CA SER A 296 45.64 -29.30 -12.13
C SER A 296 45.77 -30.60 -11.31
N ASP A 297 46.13 -31.70 -11.98
CA ASP A 297 46.36 -32.99 -11.33
C ASP A 297 47.29 -32.88 -10.11
N GLU A 298 48.31 -32.02 -10.19
CA GLU A 298 49.26 -31.77 -9.09
C GLU A 298 48.58 -31.12 -7.87
N VAL A 299 47.69 -30.15 -8.07
CA VAL A 299 46.99 -29.46 -6.98
C VAL A 299 45.92 -30.36 -6.37
N PHE A 300 45.24 -31.14 -7.20
CA PHE A 300 44.26 -32.12 -6.74
C PHE A 300 44.93 -33.22 -5.91
N GLU A 301 46.03 -33.81 -6.39
CA GLU A 301 46.78 -34.84 -5.66
C GLU A 301 47.42 -34.30 -4.37
N ALA A 302 47.93 -33.07 -4.38
CA ALA A 302 48.42 -32.43 -3.17
C ALA A 302 47.30 -32.26 -2.12
N THR A 303 46.11 -31.87 -2.55
CA THR A 303 44.93 -31.70 -1.68
C THR A 303 44.41 -33.05 -1.18
N LYS A 304 44.36 -34.07 -2.05
CA LYS A 304 43.96 -35.46 -1.73
C LYS A 304 44.92 -36.10 -0.74
N SER A 305 46.22 -35.92 -0.92
CA SER A 305 47.24 -36.43 0.00
C SER A 305 47.13 -35.76 1.38
N LEU A 306 46.93 -34.43 1.41
CA LEU A 306 46.68 -33.71 2.65
C LEU A 306 45.43 -34.24 3.37
N ALA A 307 44.34 -34.50 2.64
CA ALA A 307 43.13 -35.06 3.22
C ALA A 307 43.36 -36.46 3.81
N ARG A 308 44.05 -37.35 3.07
CA ARG A 308 44.33 -38.72 3.52
C ARG A 308 45.24 -38.76 4.75
N GLU A 309 46.30 -37.94 4.77
CA GLU A 309 47.22 -37.83 5.91
C GLU A 309 46.48 -37.47 7.21
N HIS A 310 45.47 -36.62 7.08
CA HIS A 310 44.66 -36.14 8.19
C HIS A 310 43.40 -36.98 8.47
N GLY A 311 43.26 -38.14 7.80
CA GLY A 311 42.15 -39.06 7.99
C GLY A 311 40.79 -38.54 7.49
N GLY A 312 40.79 -37.66 6.49
CA GLY A 312 39.59 -37.15 5.85
C GLY A 312 38.89 -38.22 5.01
N ARG A 313 37.56 -38.23 5.06
CA ARG A 313 36.72 -39.12 4.23
C ARG A 313 36.15 -38.31 3.08
N PHE A 314 36.28 -38.81 1.85
CA PHE A 314 35.71 -38.12 0.70
C PHE A 314 34.19 -38.33 0.67
N ASN A 315 33.44 -37.24 0.57
CA ASN A 315 32.00 -37.25 0.40
C ASN A 315 31.68 -36.98 -1.08
N PRO A 316 31.30 -38.02 -1.86
CA PRO A 316 31.08 -37.88 -3.30
C PRO A 316 29.92 -36.95 -3.65
N LYS A 317 28.91 -36.84 -2.77
CA LYS A 317 27.75 -35.95 -2.97
C LYS A 317 28.12 -34.48 -2.77
N ALA A 318 28.86 -34.18 -1.70
CA ALA A 318 29.30 -32.82 -1.40
C ALA A 318 30.55 -32.38 -2.19
N ARG A 319 31.23 -33.36 -2.84
CA ARG A 319 32.50 -33.22 -3.55
C ARG A 319 33.56 -32.53 -2.68
N CYS A 320 33.72 -33.00 -1.47
CA CYS A 320 34.70 -32.49 -0.49
C CYS A 320 35.19 -33.61 0.43
N TRP A 321 36.32 -33.38 1.09
CA TRP A 321 36.79 -34.22 2.19
C TRP A 321 36.24 -33.69 3.51
N GLU A 322 35.69 -34.57 4.33
CA GLU A 322 35.09 -34.26 5.63
C GLU A 322 35.90 -34.90 6.76
N PHE A 323 36.08 -34.15 7.85
CA PHE A 323 36.82 -34.57 9.03
C PHE A 323 35.96 -34.38 10.28
N PHE A 324 35.73 -35.44 11.03
CA PHE A 324 34.94 -35.44 12.27
C PHE A 324 35.89 -35.63 13.46
N ARG A 325 35.90 -34.66 14.38
CA ARG A 325 36.81 -34.60 15.54
C ARG A 325 36.11 -34.23 16.84
N ASP A 326 34.78 -34.24 16.86
CA ASP A 326 33.93 -33.94 18.02
C ASP A 326 34.40 -32.68 18.77
N ALA A 327 34.79 -32.80 20.04
CA ALA A 327 35.24 -31.69 20.89
C ALA A 327 36.54 -31.00 20.42
N GLU A 328 37.32 -31.63 19.54
CA GLU A 328 38.59 -31.10 19.01
C GLU A 328 38.46 -30.43 17.63
N THR A 329 37.24 -30.33 17.09
CA THR A 329 36.98 -29.82 15.74
C THR A 329 37.54 -28.41 15.49
N GLU A 330 37.47 -27.53 16.49
CA GLU A 330 38.04 -26.18 16.40
C GLU A 330 39.57 -26.18 16.32
N SER A 331 40.25 -26.87 17.24
CA SER A 331 41.71 -26.96 17.23
C SER A 331 42.24 -27.65 15.96
N PHE A 332 41.55 -28.70 15.52
CA PHE A 332 41.91 -29.41 14.29
C PHE A 332 41.73 -28.55 13.04
N PHE A 333 40.68 -27.72 12.99
CA PHE A 333 40.46 -26.79 11.89
C PHE A 333 41.64 -25.84 11.69
N ASP A 334 42.13 -25.24 12.79
CA ASP A 334 43.26 -24.30 12.74
C ASP A 334 44.54 -25.02 12.27
N GLN A 335 44.79 -26.23 12.77
CA GLN A 335 45.91 -27.08 12.34
C GLN A 335 45.83 -27.44 10.85
N LEU A 336 44.64 -27.80 10.36
CA LEU A 336 44.45 -28.15 8.96
C LEU A 336 44.63 -26.93 8.06
N CYS A 337 44.18 -25.74 8.50
CA CYS A 337 44.40 -24.49 7.78
C CYS A 337 45.89 -24.17 7.63
N GLU A 338 46.67 -24.27 8.72
CA GLU A 338 48.11 -24.00 8.71
C GLU A 338 48.84 -24.96 7.76
N LYS A 339 48.55 -26.26 7.85
CA LYS A 339 49.17 -27.27 7.00
C LYS A 339 48.77 -27.13 5.53
N ALA A 340 47.51 -26.80 5.25
CA ALA A 340 47.04 -26.53 3.90
C ALA A 340 47.73 -25.32 3.29
N GLN A 341 47.94 -24.24 4.06
CA GLN A 341 48.72 -23.10 3.61
C GLN A 341 50.16 -23.52 3.29
N GLN A 342 50.87 -24.15 4.23
CA GLN A 342 52.25 -24.56 4.02
C GLN A 342 52.42 -25.44 2.77
N ARG A 343 51.51 -26.40 2.56
CA ARG A 343 51.60 -27.36 1.47
C ARG A 343 51.16 -26.80 0.12
N LEU A 344 50.02 -26.12 0.07
CA LEU A 344 49.45 -25.66 -1.21
C LEU A 344 50.04 -24.32 -1.66
N VAL A 345 50.39 -23.45 -0.71
CA VAL A 345 51.07 -22.20 -1.01
C VAL A 345 52.56 -22.44 -1.23
N GLY A 346 53.22 -23.25 -0.39
CA GLY A 346 54.64 -23.55 -0.52
C GLY A 346 55.03 -24.33 -1.78
N SER A 347 54.12 -25.16 -2.33
CA SER A 347 54.39 -25.98 -3.51
C SER A 347 54.01 -25.32 -4.85
N PHE A 348 53.15 -24.28 -4.86
CA PHE A 348 52.55 -23.79 -6.10
C PHE A 348 52.43 -22.24 -6.21
N TRP A 349 53.08 -21.46 -5.33
CA TRP A 349 53.03 -20.00 -5.45
C TRP A 349 53.82 -19.46 -6.65
N VAL A 350 53.12 -18.81 -7.57
CA VAL A 350 53.64 -17.74 -8.44
C VAL A 350 52.89 -16.46 -8.07
N SER A 351 53.63 -15.36 -7.90
CA SER A 351 53.17 -14.07 -7.38
C SER A 351 51.89 -13.51 -8.02
N GLU A 352 50.88 -13.21 -7.20
CA GLU A 352 50.31 -11.85 -6.97
C GLU A 352 49.07 -11.93 -6.05
N PRO A 353 48.85 -10.97 -5.14
CA PRO A 353 47.68 -10.95 -4.27
C PRO A 353 46.48 -10.26 -4.95
N PRO A 354 45.28 -10.88 -5.04
CA PRO A 354 44.08 -10.15 -5.42
C PRO A 354 43.41 -9.51 -4.19
N LYS A 355 42.99 -8.27 -4.38
CA LYS A 355 42.23 -7.44 -3.42
C LYS A 355 40.96 -8.15 -2.94
N GLN A 356 40.67 -7.97 -1.65
CA GLN A 356 39.40 -8.34 -1.03
C GLN A 356 38.22 -7.73 -1.80
N GLN A 357 37.31 -8.57 -2.27
CA GLN A 357 35.96 -8.16 -2.66
C GLN A 357 34.94 -9.05 -1.95
N ALA A 358 34.02 -8.39 -1.25
CA ALA A 358 32.85 -8.98 -0.64
C ALA A 358 31.92 -9.54 -1.73
N VAL A 359 31.32 -10.71 -1.49
CA VAL A 359 30.33 -11.29 -2.40
C VAL A 359 29.02 -11.51 -1.65
N ALA A 360 27.95 -11.03 -2.30
CA ALA A 360 26.56 -11.12 -1.90
C ALA A 360 26.02 -12.56 -1.88
N LYS A 361 24.96 -12.77 -1.08
CA LYS A 361 24.23 -14.04 -0.95
C LYS A 361 23.48 -14.37 -2.25
N GLU A 362 23.64 -15.59 -2.76
CA GLU A 362 22.67 -16.22 -3.64
C GLU A 362 22.11 -17.50 -2.99
N THR A 363 20.80 -17.68 -3.18
CA THR A 363 19.96 -18.72 -2.59
C THR A 363 19.92 -19.92 -3.54
N ILE A 364 20.29 -21.12 -3.06
CA ILE A 364 20.23 -22.36 -3.87
C ILE A 364 19.08 -23.24 -3.35
N THR A 365 18.18 -23.62 -4.25
CA THR A 365 17.11 -24.60 -4.05
C THR A 365 17.66 -26.02 -4.32
N PRO A 366 17.36 -27.06 -3.50
CA PRO A 366 17.91 -28.38 -3.72
C PRO A 366 17.08 -29.18 -4.76
N LEU A 367 17.77 -29.80 -5.73
CA LEU A 367 17.19 -30.73 -6.70
C LEU A 367 17.31 -32.19 -6.19
N ALA A 368 16.28 -33.01 -6.37
CA ALA A 368 16.21 -34.38 -5.87
C ALA A 368 17.15 -35.35 -6.61
N GLU A 369 17.87 -36.19 -5.86
CA GLU A 369 18.88 -37.14 -6.34
C GLU A 369 18.26 -38.44 -6.93
N ARG A 370 18.78 -38.89 -8.08
CA ARG A 370 18.68 -40.29 -8.53
C ARG A 370 20.00 -41.00 -8.20
N PRO A 371 19.99 -42.26 -7.72
CA PRO A 371 21.22 -43.00 -7.42
C PRO A 371 22.02 -43.29 -8.70
N LEU A 372 23.34 -43.14 -8.60
CA LEU A 372 24.27 -43.39 -9.71
C LEU A 372 24.42 -44.91 -9.98
N PRO A 373 24.62 -45.32 -11.24
CA PRO A 373 24.83 -46.73 -11.60
C PRO A 373 26.19 -47.26 -11.11
N VAL A 374 26.22 -48.55 -10.75
CA VAL A 374 27.42 -49.28 -10.29
C VAL A 374 28.02 -50.07 -11.48
N PHE A 375 29.33 -49.97 -11.67
CA PHE A 375 30.08 -50.53 -12.81
C PHE A 375 31.14 -51.57 -12.42
N PHE A 376 31.57 -51.61 -11.16
CA PHE A 376 32.53 -52.54 -10.60
C PHE A 376 31.99 -53.10 -9.28
N ASP A 377 32.12 -54.42 -9.08
CA ASP A 377 31.68 -55.09 -7.85
C ASP A 377 32.64 -54.85 -6.67
N ASP A 378 33.89 -54.45 -6.95
CA ASP A 378 34.87 -54.04 -5.93
C ASP A 378 34.62 -52.57 -5.54
N PRO A 379 34.30 -52.26 -4.26
CA PRO A 379 34.02 -50.91 -3.81
C PRO A 379 35.16 -49.91 -4.04
N ALA A 380 36.43 -50.35 -3.96
CA ALA A 380 37.58 -49.47 -4.17
C ALA A 380 37.78 -49.13 -5.66
N LEU A 381 37.47 -50.07 -6.55
CA LEU A 381 37.49 -49.83 -8.00
C LEU A 381 36.28 -49.01 -8.45
N GLN A 382 35.12 -49.24 -7.83
CA GLN A 382 33.93 -48.42 -8.05
C GLN A 382 34.17 -46.97 -7.61
N GLU A 383 34.79 -46.76 -6.45
CA GLU A 383 35.18 -45.43 -5.97
C GLU A 383 36.18 -44.76 -6.93
N ALA A 384 37.21 -45.49 -7.39
CA ALA A 384 38.18 -44.95 -8.36
C ALA A 384 37.54 -44.59 -9.71
N PHE A 385 36.57 -45.39 -10.15
CA PHE A 385 35.78 -45.13 -11.36
C PHE A 385 34.89 -43.90 -11.21
N ASP A 386 34.12 -43.81 -10.13
CA ASP A 386 33.22 -42.69 -9.88
C ASP A 386 33.99 -41.38 -9.71
N GLU A 387 35.14 -41.44 -9.03
CA GLU A 387 36.10 -40.33 -8.95
C GLU A 387 36.54 -39.87 -10.35
N ARG A 388 36.98 -40.80 -11.22
CA ARG A 388 37.52 -40.45 -12.54
C ARG A 388 36.46 -39.98 -13.53
N ALA A 389 35.27 -40.58 -13.51
CA ALA A 389 34.16 -40.18 -14.37
C ALA A 389 33.68 -38.76 -14.02
N ALA A 390 33.59 -38.43 -12.72
CA ALA A 390 33.22 -37.09 -12.28
C ALA A 390 34.25 -36.02 -12.68
N ILE A 391 35.54 -36.37 -12.73
CA ILE A 391 36.62 -35.49 -13.20
C ILE A 391 36.48 -35.24 -14.70
N LEU A 392 36.32 -36.28 -15.51
CA LEU A 392 36.23 -36.13 -16.97
C LEU A 392 34.98 -35.35 -17.42
N GLU A 393 33.87 -35.51 -16.70
CA GLU A 393 32.64 -34.80 -17.00
C GLU A 393 32.76 -33.30 -16.66
N PHE A 394 33.31 -32.99 -15.49
CA PHE A 394 33.26 -31.63 -14.96
C PHE A 394 34.50 -30.79 -15.29
N ASP A 395 35.69 -31.42 -15.36
CA ASP A 395 36.97 -30.73 -15.55
C ASP A 395 37.42 -30.73 -17.02
N ALA A 396 37.16 -31.81 -17.77
CA ALA A 396 37.43 -31.88 -19.20
C ALA A 396 36.21 -31.50 -20.08
N GLY A 397 35.05 -31.30 -19.47
CA GLY A 397 33.82 -30.88 -20.13
C GLY A 397 33.20 -31.94 -21.04
N TYR A 398 33.55 -33.22 -20.85
CA TYR A 398 32.93 -34.31 -21.60
C TYR A 398 31.50 -34.55 -21.13
N GLU A 399 30.61 -34.94 -22.04
CA GLU A 399 29.28 -35.41 -21.62
C GLU A 399 29.42 -36.66 -20.74
N ARG A 400 28.53 -36.79 -19.74
CA ARG A 400 28.55 -37.84 -18.71
C ARG A 400 28.89 -39.23 -19.24
N GLN A 401 28.25 -39.64 -20.34
CA GLN A 401 28.43 -40.97 -20.92
C GLN A 401 29.85 -41.20 -21.46
N LEU A 402 30.47 -40.17 -22.04
CA LEU A 402 31.83 -40.25 -22.58
C LEU A 402 32.85 -40.24 -21.43
N ALA A 403 32.61 -39.43 -20.41
CA ALA A 403 33.42 -39.40 -19.19
C ALA A 403 33.43 -40.75 -18.46
N GLU A 404 32.26 -41.39 -18.34
CA GLU A 404 32.14 -42.74 -17.78
C GLU A 404 32.86 -43.79 -18.64
N GLN A 405 32.76 -43.74 -19.97
CA GLN A 405 33.48 -44.70 -20.83
C GLN A 405 35.01 -44.60 -20.72
N ILE A 406 35.54 -43.38 -20.67
CA ILE A 406 36.99 -43.15 -20.54
C ILE A 406 37.45 -43.61 -19.15
N ALA A 407 36.75 -43.21 -18.08
CA ALA A 407 37.04 -43.64 -16.71
C ALA A 407 37.02 -45.16 -16.55
N PHE A 408 36.02 -45.83 -17.14
CA PHE A 408 35.92 -47.30 -17.10
C PHE A 408 37.14 -47.97 -17.74
N THR A 409 37.59 -47.42 -18.88
CA THR A 409 38.72 -47.98 -19.63
C THR A 409 40.04 -47.79 -18.86
N GLU A 410 40.24 -46.63 -18.24
CA GLU A 410 41.45 -46.32 -17.48
C GLU A 410 41.55 -47.12 -16.16
N VAL A 411 40.45 -47.25 -15.43
CA VAL A 411 40.40 -48.04 -14.19
C VAL A 411 40.59 -49.54 -14.48
N LYS A 412 40.03 -50.03 -15.60
CA LYS A 412 40.21 -51.42 -16.05
C LYS A 412 41.62 -51.71 -16.56
N ALA A 413 42.25 -50.76 -17.26
CA ALA A 413 43.64 -50.90 -17.69
C ALA A 413 44.61 -50.96 -16.49
N SER A 414 44.34 -50.16 -15.45
CA SER A 414 45.13 -50.11 -14.23
C SER A 414 45.08 -51.42 -13.43
N THR A 415 43.95 -52.12 -13.45
CA THR A 415 43.82 -53.46 -12.84
C THR A 415 44.48 -54.57 -13.67
N THR A 416 44.52 -54.44 -15.00
CA THR A 416 45.16 -55.44 -15.87
C THR A 416 46.70 -55.36 -15.81
N ALA A 417 47.26 -54.16 -15.57
CA ALA A 417 48.70 -53.95 -15.40
C ALA A 417 49.26 -54.54 -14.10
N MET A 418 48.44 -54.71 -13.06
CA MET A 418 48.84 -55.33 -11.78
C MET A 418 48.83 -56.87 -11.80
N ASN A 419 48.26 -57.52 -12.83
CA ASN A 419 48.08 -58.98 -12.91
C ASN A 419 48.91 -59.66 -14.03
N ARG A 420 49.93 -59.00 -14.57
CA ARG A 420 50.97 -59.69 -15.37
C ARG A 420 52.06 -60.21 -14.43
N PRO A 421 52.43 -61.51 -14.47
CA PRO A 421 53.42 -62.08 -13.58
C PRO A 421 54.81 -61.48 -13.77
#